data_AF-A0A553H119-F1
#
_entry.id   AF-A0A553H119-F1
#
_cell.length_a   1.000
_cell.length_b   1.000
_cell.length_c   1.000
_cell.angle_alpha   90.00
_cell.angle_beta   90.00
_cell.angle_gamma   90.00
#
_symmetry.space_group_name_H-M   'P 1'
#
loop_
_entity.id
_entity.type
_entity.pdbx_description
1 polymer ?
#
loop_
_entity_poly.entity_id
_entity_poly.type
_entity_poly.pdbx_seq_one_letter_code
_entity_poly.pdbx_strand_id
1 'polypeptide(L)'
;MSLAEHDAIARRVLDELLLYRRRYPAHAGRDPVDEARRIAAVQLPRIAAFVADGQPIEFVLPAFPAKSPNPGKVLHRLPDMAERLSLSFLNHLCQRIQLFYPPGARLVVCSDGRVFGDLVKIDDTDISAYQDALASLIHEIGATHIGLFNLEDVAAYGDHGDDHDWLRERLLREHADSLDSVRGTLMASDEGVMLYRAISRFLLEDGLTPDYAGSRTALQRDAKERALGVIQRSWAWGNLLAEYFPRAIRLSIHPQPADSLKLGIHMLPTRDDWLTPWHGVAVNADNRFILMKRSEALALGAELVEINGRPSHYRCCEAAPAALSA
;
A
#
# COMPACT_ATOMS: atom_id res chain seq x y z
N MET A 1 -7.70 33.86 1.88
CA MET A 1 -6.80 33.45 2.96
C MET A 1 -5.44 34.10 2.74
N SER A 2 -4.74 34.48 3.81
CA SER A 2 -3.37 34.98 3.74
C SER A 2 -2.38 33.84 3.46
N LEU A 3 -1.18 34.16 2.98
CA LEU A 3 -0.12 33.17 2.78
C LEU A 3 0.19 32.38 4.06
N ALA A 4 0.19 33.06 5.22
CA ALA A 4 0.40 32.43 6.52
C ALA A 4 -0.71 31.43 6.88
N GLU A 5 -1.96 31.69 6.48
CA GLU A 5 -3.06 30.74 6.69
C GLU A 5 -2.93 29.52 5.77
N HIS A 6 -2.51 29.70 4.51
CA HIS A 6 -2.25 28.57 3.60
C HIS A 6 -1.14 27.65 4.14
N ASP A 7 -0.04 28.24 4.60
CA ASP A 7 1.10 27.50 5.16
C ASP A 7 0.70 26.75 6.44
N ALA A 8 -0.13 27.36 7.30
CA ALA A 8 -0.64 26.72 8.50
C ALA A 8 -1.53 25.51 8.18
N ILE A 9 -2.40 25.61 7.17
CA ILE A 9 -3.20 24.46 6.71
C ILE A 9 -2.31 23.37 6.14
N ALA A 10 -1.39 23.71 5.23
CA ALA A 10 -0.50 22.73 4.62
C ALA A 10 0.34 21.99 5.67
N ARG A 11 0.81 22.72 6.69
CA ARG A 11 1.53 22.13 7.82
C ARG A 11 0.66 21.18 8.62
N ARG A 12 -0.57 21.57 8.94
CA ARG A 12 -1.52 20.73 9.68
C ARG A 12 -1.88 19.45 8.92
N VAL A 13 -2.01 19.51 7.60
CA VAL A 13 -2.18 18.31 6.75
C VAL A 13 -0.97 17.40 6.85
N LEU A 14 0.25 17.93 6.74
CA LEU A 14 1.45 17.12 6.84
C LEU A 14 1.58 16.47 8.23
N ASP A 15 1.29 17.21 9.29
CA ASP A 15 1.34 16.70 10.67
C ASP A 15 0.35 15.52 10.85
N GLU A 16 -0.87 15.60 10.28
CA GLU A 16 -1.82 14.46 10.25
C GLU A 16 -1.25 13.22 9.53
N LEU A 17 -0.50 13.40 8.44
CA LEU A 17 0.10 12.29 7.70
C LEU A 17 1.28 11.66 8.47
N LEU A 18 2.08 12.48 9.15
CA LEU A 18 3.26 12.03 9.87
C LEU A 18 2.94 11.12 11.07
N LEU A 19 1.73 11.24 11.65
CA LEU A 19 1.23 10.32 12.69
C LEU A 19 1.18 8.86 12.22
N TYR A 20 1.10 8.62 10.91
CA TYR A 20 0.94 7.29 10.33
C TYR A 20 2.09 6.93 9.41
N ARG A 21 3.25 7.60 9.51
CA ARG A 21 4.37 7.35 8.60
C ARG A 21 4.97 5.96 8.80
N ARG A 22 5.08 5.19 7.72
CA ARG A 22 5.89 3.95 7.69
C ARG A 22 7.38 4.29 7.72
N ARG A 23 8.14 3.63 8.59
CA ARG A 23 9.59 3.87 8.74
C ARG A 23 10.38 2.61 8.45
N TYR A 24 11.63 2.77 8.04
CA TYR A 24 12.52 1.63 7.92
C TYR A 24 12.86 1.10 9.33
N PRO A 25 12.67 -0.20 9.63
CA PRO A 25 13.03 -0.74 10.93
C PRO A 25 14.51 -0.50 11.28
N ALA A 26 15.39 -0.54 10.28
CA ALA A 26 16.82 -0.26 10.42
C ALA A 26 17.14 1.20 10.79
N HIS A 27 16.18 2.12 10.63
CA HIS A 27 16.33 3.54 10.98
C HIS A 27 15.74 3.88 12.36
N ALA A 28 15.33 2.88 13.14
CA ALA A 28 14.95 3.09 14.53
C ALA A 28 16.09 3.79 15.29
N GLY A 29 15.84 5.00 15.78
CA GLY A 29 16.83 5.83 16.50
C GLY A 29 17.48 6.97 15.69
N ARG A 30 17.19 7.13 14.39
CA ARG A 30 17.54 8.38 13.68
C ARG A 30 16.73 9.56 14.24
N ASP A 31 17.30 10.77 14.18
CA ASP A 31 16.67 11.99 14.69
C ASP A 31 15.30 12.23 14.00
N PRO A 32 14.18 12.08 14.73
CA PRO A 32 12.84 12.30 14.18
C PRO A 32 12.63 13.74 13.69
N VAL A 33 13.36 14.72 14.25
CA VAL A 33 13.24 16.12 13.89
C VAL A 33 13.86 16.40 12.53
N ASP A 34 15.07 15.87 12.26
CA ASP A 34 15.68 15.99 10.93
C ASP A 34 14.86 15.25 9.86
N GLU A 35 14.35 14.07 10.17
CA GLU A 35 13.48 13.32 9.26
C GLU A 35 12.24 14.14 8.90
N ALA A 36 11.53 14.67 9.90
CA ALA A 36 10.36 15.52 9.70
C ALA A 36 10.67 16.78 8.88
N ARG A 37 11.83 17.41 9.12
CA ARG A 37 12.29 18.58 8.36
C ARG A 37 12.51 18.27 6.88
N ARG A 38 13.17 17.15 6.57
CA ARG A 38 13.42 16.71 5.19
C ARG A 38 12.12 16.36 4.46
N ILE A 39 11.20 15.69 5.13
CA ILE A 39 9.86 15.41 4.58
C ILE A 39 9.12 16.71 4.32
N ALA A 40 9.13 17.64 5.28
CA ALA A 40 8.46 18.94 5.14
C ALA A 40 8.98 19.72 3.93
N ALA A 41 10.29 19.70 3.68
CA ALA A 41 10.90 20.35 2.52
C ALA A 41 10.37 19.82 1.17
N VAL A 42 10.00 18.54 1.09
CA VAL A 42 9.45 17.92 -0.12
C VAL A 42 7.93 18.07 -0.20
N GLN A 43 7.22 17.81 0.90
CA GLN A 43 5.78 17.63 0.90
C GLN A 43 5.00 18.94 1.07
N LEU A 44 5.49 19.90 1.88
CA LEU A 44 4.76 21.14 2.12
C LEU A 44 4.51 21.96 0.84
N PRO A 45 5.49 22.16 -0.08
CA PRO A 45 5.22 22.90 -1.31
C PRO A 45 4.12 22.25 -2.17
N ARG A 46 4.07 20.90 -2.19
CA ARG A 46 3.06 20.15 -2.95
C ARG A 46 1.67 20.29 -2.33
N ILE A 47 1.56 20.18 -1.01
CA ILE A 47 0.29 20.35 -0.29
C ILE A 47 -0.18 21.81 -0.40
N ALA A 48 0.71 22.77 -0.17
CA ALA A 48 0.42 24.20 -0.23
C ALA A 48 -0.11 24.63 -1.61
N ALA A 49 0.34 23.99 -2.70
CA ALA A 49 -0.18 24.27 -4.03
C ALA A 49 -1.69 23.99 -4.16
N PHE A 50 -2.21 22.91 -3.56
CA PHE A 50 -3.66 22.65 -3.55
C PHE A 50 -4.42 23.65 -2.67
N VAL A 51 -3.85 23.97 -1.50
CA VAL A 51 -4.44 24.91 -0.54
C VAL A 51 -4.54 26.31 -1.14
N ALA A 52 -3.49 26.77 -1.83
CA ALA A 52 -3.46 28.07 -2.49
C ALA A 52 -4.50 28.18 -3.62
N ASP A 53 -4.75 27.08 -4.33
CA ASP A 53 -5.76 27.01 -5.40
C ASP A 53 -7.19 26.76 -4.87
N GLY A 54 -7.36 26.57 -3.55
CA GLY A 54 -8.65 26.21 -2.94
C GLY A 54 -9.21 24.87 -3.42
N GLN A 55 -8.35 23.97 -3.91
CA GLN A 55 -8.73 22.67 -4.46
C GLN A 55 -8.63 21.56 -3.41
N PRO A 56 -9.44 20.49 -3.50
CA PRO A 56 -9.23 19.30 -2.69
C PRO A 56 -7.79 18.79 -2.84
N ILE A 57 -7.15 18.42 -1.73
CA ILE A 57 -5.81 17.83 -1.78
C ILE A 57 -5.93 16.42 -2.35
N GLU A 58 -5.25 16.15 -3.45
CA GLU A 58 -5.28 14.85 -4.10
C GLU A 58 -4.14 13.96 -3.60
N PHE A 59 -4.48 12.75 -3.19
CA PHE A 59 -3.54 11.69 -2.84
C PHE A 59 -3.65 10.56 -3.85
N VAL A 60 -2.52 9.96 -4.21
CA VAL A 60 -2.48 8.72 -4.99
C VAL A 60 -1.72 7.65 -4.21
N LEU A 61 -2.30 6.46 -4.09
CA LEU A 61 -1.77 5.36 -3.30
C LEU A 61 -1.76 4.07 -4.13
N PRO A 62 -0.61 3.61 -4.64
CA PRO A 62 -0.53 2.30 -5.27
C PRO A 62 -0.59 1.23 -4.17
N ALA A 63 -1.69 0.47 -4.16
CA ALA A 63 -2.07 -0.43 -3.08
C ALA A 63 -3.26 -1.30 -3.49
N PHE A 64 -3.56 -2.31 -2.67
CA PHE A 64 -4.70 -3.22 -2.84
C PHE A 64 -4.70 -3.95 -4.20
N PRO A 65 -3.62 -4.70 -4.53
CA PRO A 65 -3.52 -5.44 -5.79
C PRO A 65 -4.48 -6.64 -5.86
N ALA A 66 -4.34 -7.51 -4.87
CA ALA A 66 -5.04 -8.78 -4.67
C ALA A 66 -4.54 -9.39 -3.34
N LYS A 67 -5.28 -10.34 -2.76
CA LYS A 67 -4.78 -11.13 -1.62
C LYS A 67 -3.58 -11.99 -2.04
N SER A 68 -2.63 -12.18 -1.11
CA SER A 68 -1.54 -13.15 -1.26
C SER A 68 -2.08 -14.51 -1.74
N PRO A 69 -1.41 -15.17 -2.71
CA PRO A 69 -1.83 -16.49 -3.18
C PRO A 69 -1.58 -17.58 -2.12
N ASN A 70 -0.86 -17.27 -1.04
CA ASN A 70 -0.57 -18.23 0.02
C ASN A 70 -1.74 -18.34 1.01
N PRO A 71 -2.45 -19.49 1.06
CA PRO A 71 -3.56 -19.68 2.00
C PRO A 71 -3.09 -19.64 3.46
N GLY A 72 -1.80 -19.87 3.74
CA GLY A 72 -1.23 -19.71 5.08
C GLY A 72 -1.08 -18.26 5.55
N LYS A 73 -1.15 -17.27 4.64
CA LYS A 73 -0.97 -15.84 4.97
C LYS A 73 -2.27 -15.08 5.15
N VAL A 74 -3.32 -15.48 4.42
CA VAL A 74 -4.61 -14.77 4.34
C VAL A 74 -5.78 -15.71 4.63
N LEU A 75 -6.98 -15.17 4.83
CA LEU A 75 -8.19 -15.97 5.07
C LEU A 75 -8.79 -16.54 3.79
N HIS A 76 -8.71 -15.78 2.70
CA HIS A 76 -9.41 -16.02 1.44
C HIS A 76 -8.81 -15.11 0.33
N ARG A 77 -9.28 -15.22 -0.93
CA ARG A 77 -8.82 -14.43 -2.09
C ARG A 77 -9.45 -13.04 -2.20
N LEU A 78 -10.63 -12.80 -1.63
CA LEU A 78 -11.31 -11.50 -1.63
C LEU A 78 -10.94 -10.64 -0.40
N PRO A 79 -11.17 -9.31 -0.46
CA PRO A 79 -11.00 -8.41 0.69
C PRO A 79 -11.77 -8.88 1.93
N ASP A 80 -11.16 -8.71 3.10
CA ASP A 80 -11.75 -9.06 4.39
C ASP A 80 -11.75 -7.86 5.35
N MET A 81 -11.81 -8.10 6.67
CA MET A 81 -11.82 -7.02 7.66
C MET A 81 -10.55 -6.15 7.59
N ALA A 82 -9.41 -6.70 7.18
CA ALA A 82 -8.17 -5.93 7.07
C ALA A 82 -8.30 -4.81 6.02
N GLU A 83 -8.82 -5.12 4.83
CA GLU A 83 -9.12 -4.11 3.81
C GLU A 83 -10.22 -3.15 4.26
N ARG A 84 -11.30 -3.65 4.89
CA ARG A 84 -12.42 -2.83 5.36
C ARG A 84 -11.94 -1.71 6.28
N LEU A 85 -11.14 -2.07 7.29
CA LEU A 85 -10.62 -1.12 8.26
C LEU A 85 -9.60 -0.15 7.63
N SER A 86 -8.78 -0.65 6.71
CA SER A 86 -7.78 0.17 6.02
C SER A 86 -8.43 1.24 5.12
N LEU A 87 -9.43 0.86 4.32
CA LEU A 87 -10.19 1.81 3.48
C LEU A 87 -10.98 2.81 4.34
N SER A 88 -11.59 2.34 5.43
CA SER A 88 -12.28 3.21 6.39
C SER A 88 -11.31 4.22 7.00
N PHE A 89 -10.12 3.80 7.42
CA PHE A 89 -9.08 4.69 7.94
C PHE A 89 -8.68 5.76 6.91
N LEU A 90 -8.40 5.37 5.66
CA LEU A 90 -8.02 6.30 4.60
C LEU A 90 -9.13 7.33 4.32
N ASN A 91 -10.40 6.90 4.33
CA ASN A 91 -11.53 7.81 4.16
C ASN A 91 -11.64 8.77 5.35
N HIS A 92 -11.51 8.28 6.59
CA HIS A 92 -11.52 9.10 7.79
C HIS A 92 -10.36 10.11 7.81
N LEU A 93 -9.19 9.76 7.28
CA LEU A 93 -8.07 10.70 7.13
C LEU A 93 -8.47 11.88 6.23
N CYS A 94 -9.10 11.62 5.08
CA CYS A 94 -9.61 12.69 4.21
C CYS A 94 -10.68 13.56 4.91
N GLN A 95 -11.57 12.95 5.69
CA GLN A 95 -12.59 13.67 6.46
C GLN A 95 -11.96 14.54 7.56
N ARG A 96 -10.92 14.06 8.27
CA ARG A 96 -10.19 14.86 9.27
C ARG A 96 -9.57 16.10 8.66
N ILE A 97 -8.98 15.99 7.46
CA ILE A 97 -8.45 17.14 6.71
C ILE A 97 -9.58 18.13 6.40
N GLN A 98 -10.75 17.63 5.99
CA GLN A 98 -11.89 18.47 5.64
C GLN A 98 -12.42 19.33 6.81
N LEU A 99 -12.24 18.87 8.06
CA LEU A 99 -12.66 19.63 9.25
C LEU A 99 -11.96 21.00 9.39
N PHE A 100 -10.74 21.13 8.86
CA PHE A 100 -9.96 22.37 8.95
C PHE A 100 -9.54 22.95 7.60
N TYR A 101 -9.81 22.24 6.51
CA TYR A 101 -9.65 22.71 5.15
C TYR A 101 -10.92 22.35 4.35
N PRO A 102 -11.89 23.26 4.17
CA PRO A 102 -13.22 22.93 3.64
C PRO A 102 -13.26 22.18 2.29
N PRO A 103 -12.38 22.46 1.30
CA PRO A 103 -12.28 21.64 0.07
C PRO A 103 -11.89 20.18 0.34
N GLY A 104 -11.26 19.91 1.48
CA GLY A 104 -10.94 18.58 1.97
C GLY A 104 -9.83 17.90 1.17
N ALA A 105 -9.92 16.58 1.13
CA ALA A 105 -9.00 15.74 0.40
C ALA A 105 -9.73 14.60 -0.32
N ARG A 106 -9.09 14.08 -1.36
CA ARG A 106 -9.48 12.87 -2.08
C ARG A 106 -8.28 11.95 -2.21
N LEU A 107 -8.52 10.65 -2.10
CA LEU A 107 -7.49 9.64 -2.27
C LEU A 107 -7.90 8.67 -3.37
N VAL A 108 -7.02 8.48 -4.34
CA VAL A 108 -7.19 7.49 -5.40
C VAL A 108 -6.30 6.29 -5.07
N VAL A 109 -6.92 5.14 -4.81
CA VAL A 109 -6.22 3.86 -4.72
C VAL A 109 -5.90 3.43 -6.15
N CYS A 110 -4.61 3.43 -6.48
CA CYS A 110 -4.13 3.05 -7.80
C CYS A 110 -3.76 1.56 -7.79
N SER A 111 -4.74 0.66 -7.91
CA SER A 111 -4.51 -0.78 -7.77
C SER A 111 -3.44 -1.26 -8.74
N ASP A 112 -2.48 -2.02 -8.21
CA ASP A 112 -1.36 -2.58 -8.93
C ASP A 112 -1.50 -4.10 -9.14
N GLY A 113 -2.71 -4.64 -8.98
CA GLY A 113 -3.00 -6.07 -9.19
C GLY A 113 -2.68 -6.50 -10.61
N ARG A 114 -3.29 -5.82 -11.59
CA ARG A 114 -3.10 -6.08 -13.02
C ARG A 114 -1.65 -5.94 -13.46
N VAL A 115 -0.92 -5.02 -12.82
CA VAL A 115 0.50 -4.75 -13.07
C VAL A 115 1.37 -5.96 -12.72
N PHE A 116 1.03 -6.74 -11.70
CA PHE A 116 1.92 -7.78 -11.15
C PHE A 116 1.48 -9.22 -11.36
N GLY A 117 0.22 -9.49 -11.73
CA GLY A 117 -0.42 -10.82 -11.64
C GLY A 117 0.47 -12.04 -11.91
N ASP A 118 1.05 -12.13 -13.09
CA ASP A 118 1.98 -13.19 -13.52
C ASP A 118 3.24 -13.30 -12.66
N LEU A 119 3.87 -12.18 -12.27
CA LEU A 119 5.07 -12.15 -11.44
C LEU A 119 4.80 -12.54 -9.99
N VAL A 120 3.58 -12.32 -9.48
CA VAL A 120 3.16 -12.71 -8.13
C VAL A 120 2.34 -14.01 -8.11
N LYS A 121 2.11 -14.63 -9.27
CA LYS A 121 1.38 -15.89 -9.45
C LYS A 121 -0.07 -15.79 -8.94
N ILE A 122 -0.75 -14.70 -9.30
CA ILE A 122 -2.17 -14.48 -9.05
C ILE A 122 -2.86 -14.36 -10.41
N ASP A 123 -3.90 -15.16 -10.62
CA ASP A 123 -4.65 -15.16 -11.87
C ASP A 123 -5.41 -13.84 -12.05
N ASP A 124 -5.50 -13.38 -13.31
CA ASP A 124 -6.23 -12.16 -13.65
C ASP A 124 -7.71 -12.21 -13.28
N THR A 125 -8.31 -13.40 -13.19
CA THR A 125 -9.68 -13.58 -12.68
C THR A 125 -9.79 -13.29 -11.20
N ASP A 126 -8.78 -13.65 -10.40
CA ASP A 126 -8.74 -13.33 -8.97
C ASP A 126 -8.50 -11.84 -8.75
N ILE A 127 -7.66 -11.21 -9.58
CA ILE A 127 -7.43 -9.77 -9.55
C ILE A 127 -8.74 -9.03 -9.82
N SER A 128 -9.45 -9.40 -10.89
CA SER A 128 -10.74 -8.80 -11.23
C SER A 128 -11.77 -8.98 -10.11
N ALA A 129 -11.89 -10.19 -9.56
CA ALA A 129 -12.80 -10.47 -8.45
C ALA A 129 -12.43 -9.67 -7.18
N TYR A 130 -11.14 -9.49 -6.90
CA TYR A 130 -10.67 -8.66 -5.79
C TYR A 130 -11.00 -7.18 -6.02
N GLN A 131 -10.79 -6.65 -7.23
CA GLN A 131 -11.11 -5.27 -7.61
C GLN A 131 -12.62 -5.00 -7.46
N ASP A 132 -13.47 -5.89 -7.98
CA ASP A 132 -14.94 -5.79 -7.86
C ASP A 132 -15.39 -5.80 -6.40
N ALA A 133 -14.82 -6.70 -5.59
CA ALA A 133 -15.11 -6.79 -4.17
C ALA A 133 -14.58 -5.57 -3.39
N LEU A 134 -13.46 -4.99 -3.79
CA LEU A 134 -12.90 -3.78 -3.19
C LEU A 134 -13.80 -2.56 -3.48
N ALA A 135 -14.28 -2.43 -4.72
CA ALA A 135 -15.24 -1.39 -5.11
C ALA A 135 -16.55 -1.52 -4.32
N SER A 136 -17.07 -2.74 -4.21
CA SER A 136 -18.26 -3.05 -3.41
C SER A 136 -18.04 -2.69 -1.93
N LEU A 137 -16.87 -3.02 -1.38
CA LEU A 137 -16.52 -2.71 0.01
C LEU A 137 -16.43 -1.20 0.27
N ILE A 138 -15.86 -0.42 -0.64
CA ILE A 138 -15.83 1.06 -0.56
C ILE A 138 -17.25 1.63 -0.51
N HIS A 139 -18.15 1.10 -1.35
CA HIS A 139 -19.57 1.48 -1.35
C HIS A 139 -20.25 1.12 -0.03
N GLU A 140 -20.08 -0.12 0.46
CA GLU A 140 -20.68 -0.61 1.70
C GLU A 140 -20.26 0.18 2.94
N ILE A 141 -19.00 0.62 3.03
CA ILE A 141 -18.53 1.44 4.16
C ILE A 141 -18.88 2.92 4.02
N GLY A 142 -19.52 3.33 2.92
CA GLY A 142 -19.85 4.73 2.63
C GLY A 142 -18.62 5.62 2.47
N ALA A 143 -17.52 5.10 1.94
CA ALA A 143 -16.28 5.86 1.76
C ALA A 143 -16.37 6.77 0.52
N THR A 144 -16.76 8.03 0.74
CA THR A 144 -16.98 9.03 -0.33
C THR A 144 -15.72 9.76 -0.80
N HIS A 145 -14.59 9.61 -0.11
CA HIS A 145 -13.33 10.28 -0.44
C HIS A 145 -12.34 9.37 -1.17
N ILE A 146 -12.70 8.10 -1.40
CA ILE A 146 -11.83 7.09 -1.99
C ILE A 146 -12.27 6.78 -3.42
N GLY A 147 -11.38 7.02 -4.37
CA GLY A 147 -11.52 6.56 -5.76
C GLY A 147 -10.66 5.32 -6.03
N LEU A 148 -10.97 4.61 -7.11
CA LEU A 148 -10.15 3.52 -7.64
C LEU A 148 -9.59 3.93 -9.00
N PHE A 149 -8.38 3.48 -9.31
CA PHE A 149 -7.76 3.60 -10.63
C PHE A 149 -6.91 2.35 -10.89
N ASN A 150 -7.28 1.58 -11.89
CA ASN A 150 -6.62 0.36 -12.29
C ASN A 150 -5.85 0.55 -13.61
N LEU A 151 -5.10 -0.45 -14.04
CA LEU A 151 -4.36 -0.38 -15.30
C LEU A 151 -5.31 -0.30 -16.51
N GLU A 152 -6.43 -1.00 -16.43
CA GLU A 152 -7.53 -0.97 -17.40
C GLU A 152 -8.26 0.38 -17.48
N ASP A 153 -8.12 1.26 -16.49
CA ASP A 153 -8.72 2.61 -16.47
C ASP A 153 -7.88 3.66 -17.22
N VAL A 154 -6.69 3.28 -17.69
CA VAL A 154 -5.80 4.15 -18.47
C VAL A 154 -6.46 4.44 -19.81
N ALA A 155 -6.89 5.68 -20.03
CA ALA A 155 -7.64 6.08 -21.22
C ALA A 155 -6.93 5.74 -22.54
N ALA A 156 -5.60 5.80 -22.56
CA ALA A 156 -4.79 5.45 -23.73
C ALA A 156 -4.84 3.94 -24.08
N TYR A 157 -5.35 3.10 -23.18
CA TYR A 157 -5.42 1.64 -23.31
C TYR A 157 -6.85 1.14 -23.63
N GLY A 158 -7.82 2.04 -23.78
CA GLY A 158 -9.26 1.74 -23.78
C GLY A 158 -9.75 0.69 -24.79
N ASP A 159 -9.06 0.48 -25.92
CA ASP A 159 -9.43 -0.53 -26.91
C ASP A 159 -8.99 -1.97 -26.52
N HIS A 160 -8.21 -2.12 -25.45
CA HIS A 160 -7.57 -3.37 -25.02
C HIS A 160 -7.79 -3.69 -23.53
N GLY A 161 -8.83 -3.14 -22.91
CA GLY A 161 -9.10 -3.31 -21.47
C GLY A 161 -9.18 -4.77 -21.00
N ASP A 162 -9.59 -5.69 -21.88
CA ASP A 162 -9.75 -7.12 -21.58
C ASP A 162 -8.48 -7.95 -21.86
N ASP A 163 -7.47 -7.39 -22.55
CA ASP A 163 -6.19 -8.07 -22.84
C ASP A 163 -5.14 -7.68 -21.81
N HIS A 164 -5.16 -8.38 -20.67
CA HIS A 164 -4.33 -8.07 -19.51
C HIS A 164 -2.82 -8.21 -19.77
N ASP A 165 -2.41 -9.12 -20.65
CA ASP A 165 -1.01 -9.26 -21.04
C ASP A 165 -0.57 -8.09 -21.92
N TRP A 166 -1.41 -7.69 -22.88
CA TRP A 166 -1.17 -6.49 -23.67
C TRP A 166 -1.04 -5.23 -22.79
N LEU A 167 -1.91 -5.06 -21.78
CA LEU A 167 -1.84 -3.95 -20.84
C LEU A 167 -0.50 -3.90 -20.09
N ARG A 168 -0.04 -5.06 -19.59
CA ARG A 168 1.26 -5.19 -18.90
C ARG A 168 2.43 -4.88 -19.84
N GLU A 169 2.40 -5.41 -21.06
CA GLU A 169 3.43 -5.16 -22.07
C GLU A 169 3.48 -3.68 -22.48
N ARG A 170 2.32 -3.04 -22.61
CA ARG A 170 2.22 -1.62 -22.97
C ARG A 170 2.81 -0.74 -21.87
N LEU A 171 2.42 -0.96 -20.62
CA LEU A 171 2.97 -0.28 -19.45
C LEU A 171 4.50 -0.36 -19.42
N LEU A 172 5.04 -1.57 -19.59
CA LEU A 172 6.48 -1.80 -19.58
C LEU A 172 7.19 -1.07 -20.73
N ARG A 173 6.62 -1.12 -21.94
CA ARG A 173 7.22 -0.49 -23.12
C ARG A 173 7.32 1.02 -22.99
N GLU A 174 6.32 1.65 -22.37
CA GLU A 174 6.23 3.11 -22.30
C GLU A 174 6.90 3.71 -21.06
N HIS A 175 6.85 3.01 -19.92
CA HIS A 175 7.18 3.61 -18.64
C HIS A 175 8.26 2.87 -17.84
N ALA A 176 8.73 1.69 -18.29
CA ALA A 176 9.73 0.93 -17.56
C ALA A 176 11.16 1.17 -18.05
N ASP A 177 12.07 1.30 -17.08
CA ASP A 177 13.49 1.12 -17.31
C ASP A 177 13.83 -0.35 -17.60
N SER A 178 14.97 -0.60 -18.25
CA SER A 178 15.47 -1.97 -18.41
C SER A 178 15.79 -2.64 -17.07
N LEU A 179 15.69 -3.97 -17.00
CA LEU A 179 16.02 -4.72 -15.78
C LEU A 179 17.45 -4.47 -15.29
N ASP A 180 18.41 -4.25 -16.19
CA ASP A 180 19.79 -3.93 -15.83
C ASP A 180 19.91 -2.53 -15.21
N SER A 181 19.17 -1.54 -15.73
CA SER A 181 19.09 -0.19 -15.14
C SER A 181 18.45 -0.23 -13.74
N VAL A 182 17.35 -0.97 -13.60
CA VAL A 182 16.67 -1.19 -12.31
C VAL A 182 17.63 -1.84 -11.31
N ARG A 183 18.34 -2.90 -11.71
CA ARG A 183 19.34 -3.55 -10.87
C ARG A 183 20.46 -2.58 -10.47
N GLY A 184 21.01 -1.81 -11.41
CA GLY A 184 22.03 -0.82 -11.14
C GLY A 184 21.59 0.20 -10.09
N THR A 185 20.38 0.73 -10.23
CA THR A 185 19.77 1.69 -9.30
C THR A 185 19.57 1.09 -7.91
N LEU A 186 19.04 -0.13 -7.82
CA LEU A 186 18.83 -0.81 -6.53
C LEU A 186 20.14 -1.04 -5.78
N MET A 187 21.22 -1.39 -6.49
CA MET A 187 22.52 -1.65 -5.87
C MET A 187 23.30 -0.38 -5.51
N ALA A 188 22.85 0.79 -5.95
CA ALA A 188 23.52 2.07 -5.71
C ALA A 188 23.22 2.71 -4.34
N SER A 189 22.28 2.15 -3.58
CA SER A 189 21.89 2.68 -2.25
C SER A 189 21.50 1.57 -1.28
N ASP A 190 21.70 1.81 0.02
CA ASP A 190 21.29 0.89 1.08
C ASP A 190 19.77 0.70 1.07
N GLU A 191 19.01 1.77 0.89
CA GLU A 191 17.55 1.72 0.79
C GLU A 191 17.09 0.90 -0.44
N GLY A 192 17.77 1.02 -1.57
CA GLY A 192 17.51 0.20 -2.76
C GLY A 192 17.74 -1.29 -2.50
N VAL A 193 18.84 -1.65 -1.84
CA VAL A 193 19.13 -3.03 -1.45
C VAL A 193 18.08 -3.54 -0.44
N MET A 194 17.65 -2.70 0.50
CA MET A 194 16.59 -3.05 1.45
C MET A 194 15.26 -3.33 0.75
N LEU A 195 14.86 -2.51 -0.22
CA LEU A 195 13.67 -2.74 -1.03
C LEU A 195 13.76 -4.08 -1.76
N TYR A 196 14.89 -4.35 -2.45
CA TYR A 196 15.08 -5.63 -3.16
C TYR A 196 14.97 -6.85 -2.24
N ARG A 197 15.56 -6.76 -1.03
CA ARG A 197 15.46 -7.81 -0.01
C ARG A 197 14.03 -7.98 0.50
N ALA A 198 13.30 -6.89 0.72
CA ALA A 198 11.91 -6.94 1.16
C ALA A 198 11.02 -7.63 0.12
N ILE A 199 11.08 -7.19 -1.15
CA ILE A 199 10.34 -7.82 -2.25
C ILE A 199 10.69 -9.30 -2.41
N SER A 200 11.98 -9.65 -2.38
CA SER A 200 12.42 -11.05 -2.45
C SER A 200 11.87 -11.89 -1.30
N ARG A 201 11.80 -11.34 -0.08
CA ARG A 201 11.22 -12.02 1.09
C ARG A 201 9.71 -12.20 0.93
N PHE A 202 9.00 -11.18 0.46
CA PHE A 202 7.56 -11.29 0.20
C PHE A 202 7.22 -12.39 -0.79
N LEU A 203 7.91 -12.43 -1.93
CA LEU A 203 7.69 -13.44 -2.97
C LEU A 203 8.07 -14.85 -2.50
N LEU A 204 9.07 -14.98 -1.61
CA LEU A 204 9.38 -16.26 -0.97
C LEU A 204 8.26 -16.68 -0.01
N GLU A 205 7.78 -15.76 0.84
CA GLU A 205 6.69 -16.04 1.77
C GLU A 205 5.38 -16.38 1.04
N ASP A 206 5.11 -15.78 -0.13
CA ASP A 206 3.95 -16.14 -0.96
C ASP A 206 4.07 -17.54 -1.57
N GLY A 207 5.28 -17.96 -1.95
CA GLY A 207 5.49 -19.30 -2.49
C GLY A 207 5.59 -20.40 -1.43
N LEU A 208 5.84 -20.05 -0.16
CA LEU A 208 6.01 -21.00 0.93
C LEU A 208 4.65 -21.36 1.54
N THR A 209 3.80 -21.98 0.74
CA THR A 209 2.46 -22.41 1.15
C THR A 209 2.52 -23.59 2.12
N PRO A 210 1.47 -23.84 2.93
CA PRO A 210 1.44 -24.97 3.86
C PRO A 210 1.63 -26.34 3.19
N ASP A 211 1.26 -26.46 1.91
CA ASP A 211 1.38 -27.65 1.07
C ASP A 211 2.66 -27.67 0.20
N TYR A 212 3.52 -26.65 0.30
CA TYR A 212 4.74 -26.58 -0.50
C TYR A 212 5.76 -27.66 -0.08
N ALA A 213 5.93 -28.68 -0.93
CA ALA A 213 6.88 -29.78 -0.72
C ALA A 213 8.22 -29.59 -1.47
N GLY A 214 8.42 -28.46 -2.15
CA GLY A 214 9.60 -28.21 -2.97
C GLY A 214 10.83 -27.72 -2.18
N SER A 215 11.95 -27.50 -2.88
CA SER A 215 13.16 -26.95 -2.27
C SER A 215 12.97 -25.46 -1.92
N ARG A 216 13.17 -25.12 -0.64
CA ARG A 216 13.16 -23.71 -0.18
C ARG A 216 14.24 -22.88 -0.87
N THR A 217 15.41 -23.46 -1.15
CA THR A 217 16.50 -22.77 -1.84
C THR A 217 16.14 -22.46 -3.30
N ALA A 218 15.48 -23.39 -3.98
CA ALA A 218 14.99 -23.16 -5.34
C ALA A 218 13.92 -22.05 -5.36
N LEU A 219 13.00 -22.06 -4.39
CA LEU A 219 11.98 -21.02 -4.24
C LEU A 219 12.59 -19.65 -3.92
N GLN A 220 13.61 -19.60 -3.07
CA GLN A 220 14.33 -18.36 -2.76
C GLN A 220 15.03 -17.80 -3.99
N ARG A 221 15.56 -18.65 -4.88
CA ARG A 221 16.18 -18.22 -6.15
C ARG A 221 15.11 -17.66 -7.10
N ASP A 222 14.01 -18.37 -7.30
CA ASP A 222 12.85 -17.91 -8.09
C ASP A 222 12.32 -16.56 -7.57
N ALA A 223 12.14 -16.42 -6.26
CA ALA A 223 11.70 -15.17 -5.64
C ALA A 223 12.66 -14.00 -5.90
N LYS A 224 13.98 -14.24 -5.87
CA LYS A 224 14.99 -13.21 -6.16
C LYS A 224 15.00 -12.79 -7.63
N GLU A 225 14.78 -13.74 -8.54
CA GLU A 225 14.70 -13.49 -9.98
C GLU A 225 13.46 -12.63 -10.30
N ARG A 226 12.29 -13.04 -9.80
CA ARG A 226 11.03 -12.29 -9.99
C ARG A 226 11.01 -10.93 -9.31
N ALA A 227 11.70 -10.76 -8.18
CA ALA A 227 11.73 -9.50 -7.44
C ALA A 227 12.20 -8.31 -8.27
N LEU A 228 13.14 -8.51 -9.21
CA LEU A 228 13.57 -7.43 -10.12
C LEU A 228 12.43 -6.99 -11.04
N GLY A 229 11.67 -7.94 -11.61
CA GLY A 229 10.51 -7.63 -12.44
C GLY A 229 9.40 -6.93 -11.66
N VAL A 230 9.14 -7.35 -10.42
CA VAL A 230 8.13 -6.69 -9.56
C VAL A 230 8.52 -5.24 -9.28
N ILE A 231 9.79 -4.97 -8.99
CA ILE A 231 10.27 -3.59 -8.76
C ILE A 231 10.20 -2.77 -10.05
N GLN A 232 10.64 -3.32 -11.17
CA GLN A 232 10.57 -2.66 -12.48
C GLN A 232 9.12 -2.22 -12.78
N ARG A 233 8.16 -3.13 -12.62
CA ARG A 233 6.75 -2.84 -12.88
C ARG A 233 6.16 -1.86 -11.86
N SER A 234 6.59 -1.92 -10.60
CA SER A 234 6.18 -0.95 -9.57
C SER A 234 6.67 0.46 -9.91
N TRP A 235 7.88 0.59 -10.47
CA TRP A 235 8.43 1.86 -10.92
C TRP A 235 7.74 2.36 -12.19
N ALA A 236 7.49 1.48 -13.16
CA ALA A 236 6.73 1.79 -14.37
C ALA A 236 5.33 2.30 -14.05
N TRP A 237 4.62 1.62 -13.13
CA TRP A 237 3.33 2.07 -12.64
C TRP A 237 3.43 3.42 -11.92
N GLY A 238 4.49 3.62 -11.13
CA GLY A 238 4.78 4.91 -10.52
C GLY A 238 4.99 6.05 -11.53
N ASN A 239 5.68 5.77 -12.63
CA ASN A 239 5.95 6.73 -13.71
C ASN A 239 4.66 7.10 -14.44
N LEU A 240 3.85 6.11 -14.85
CA LEU A 240 2.53 6.36 -15.47
C LEU A 240 1.65 7.22 -14.56
N LEU A 241 1.59 6.89 -13.26
CA LEU A 241 0.78 7.64 -12.30
C LEU A 241 1.28 9.08 -12.08
N ALA A 242 2.57 9.34 -12.29
CA ALA A 242 3.11 10.70 -12.24
C ALA A 242 2.67 11.54 -13.44
N GLU A 243 2.34 10.91 -14.57
CA GLU A 243 1.77 11.58 -15.75
C GLU A 243 0.28 11.86 -15.57
N TYR A 244 -0.47 10.88 -15.04
CA TYR A 244 -1.92 11.01 -14.80
C TYR A 244 -2.25 11.93 -13.62
N PHE A 245 -1.42 11.91 -12.56
CA PHE A 245 -1.66 12.64 -11.31
C PHE A 245 -0.43 13.47 -10.90
N PRO A 246 0.02 14.44 -11.72
CA PRO A 246 1.32 15.10 -11.56
C PRO A 246 1.46 15.89 -10.25
N ARG A 247 0.33 16.45 -9.78
CA ARG A 247 0.28 17.27 -8.56
C ARG A 247 0.05 16.45 -7.30
N ALA A 248 -0.54 15.26 -7.42
CA ALA A 248 -1.02 14.51 -6.27
C ALA A 248 0.12 14.17 -5.29
N ILE A 249 -0.21 14.14 -4.00
CA ILE A 249 0.70 13.71 -2.95
C ILE A 249 0.85 12.19 -3.07
N ARG A 250 2.09 11.73 -3.31
CA ARG A 250 2.37 10.34 -3.63
C ARG A 250 2.49 9.51 -2.36
N LEU A 251 1.42 8.85 -1.94
CA LEU A 251 1.46 7.91 -0.82
C LEU A 251 2.08 6.57 -1.26
N SER A 252 2.51 5.78 -0.29
CA SER A 252 3.10 4.47 -0.50
C SER A 252 2.79 3.53 0.66
N ILE A 253 2.68 2.24 0.40
CA ILE A 253 2.56 1.21 1.45
C ILE A 253 3.91 0.66 1.92
N HIS A 254 5.02 1.16 1.37
CA HIS A 254 6.38 0.84 1.80
C HIS A 254 7.00 2.03 2.54
N PRO A 255 7.92 1.79 3.49
CA PRO A 255 8.81 2.83 3.99
C PRO A 255 9.52 3.57 2.85
N GLN A 256 9.77 4.86 3.02
CA GLN A 256 10.40 5.71 2.00
C GLN A 256 11.48 6.61 2.63
N PRO A 257 12.56 6.94 1.88
CA PRO A 257 13.50 7.97 2.29
C PRO A 257 12.78 9.29 2.62
N ALA A 258 13.34 10.07 3.55
CA ALA A 258 12.72 11.31 4.02
C ALA A 258 12.62 12.40 2.93
N ASP A 259 13.52 12.35 1.95
CA ASP A 259 13.61 13.21 0.77
C ASP A 259 12.90 12.65 -0.48
N SER A 260 12.20 11.52 -0.34
CA SER A 260 11.42 10.95 -1.44
C SER A 260 10.14 11.74 -1.68
N LEU A 261 9.71 11.82 -2.94
CA LEU A 261 8.35 12.24 -3.29
C LEU A 261 7.29 11.31 -2.69
N LYS A 262 7.65 10.03 -2.50
CA LYS A 262 6.77 9.00 -1.94
C LYS A 262 6.74 9.11 -0.41
N LEU A 263 5.55 9.09 0.17
CA LEU A 263 5.34 9.11 1.62
C LEU A 263 4.70 7.79 2.07
N GLY A 264 5.46 6.97 2.79
CA GLY A 264 4.96 5.71 3.35
C GLY A 264 3.90 5.95 4.43
N ILE A 265 2.73 5.31 4.32
CA ILE A 265 1.61 5.48 5.26
C ILE A 265 1.05 4.14 5.77
N HIS A 266 0.83 4.07 7.08
CA HIS A 266 0.13 2.99 7.77
C HIS A 266 -1.38 3.14 7.59
N MET A 267 -2.10 2.03 7.54
CA MET A 267 -3.56 2.01 7.41
C MET A 267 -4.26 1.29 8.58
N LEU A 268 -3.49 0.44 9.26
CA LEU A 268 -3.87 -0.28 10.45
C LEU A 268 -2.65 -0.33 11.38
N PRO A 269 -2.84 -0.32 12.71
CA PRO A 269 -1.76 -0.57 13.63
C PRO A 269 -1.12 -1.94 13.36
N THR A 270 0.20 -1.97 13.21
CA THR A 270 0.99 -3.18 12.94
C THR A 270 2.38 -3.01 13.54
N ARG A 271 3.03 -4.12 13.92
CA ARG A 271 4.44 -4.13 14.35
C ARG A 271 5.43 -4.19 13.19
N ASP A 272 4.94 -4.56 12.00
CA ASP A 272 5.74 -4.69 10.79
C ASP A 272 5.40 -3.57 9.80
N ASP A 273 6.33 -2.61 9.65
CA ASP A 273 6.26 -1.50 8.69
C ASP A 273 6.14 -1.92 7.23
N TRP A 274 6.36 -3.19 6.92
CA TRP A 274 6.22 -3.76 5.59
C TRP A 274 4.91 -4.52 5.40
N LEU A 275 4.19 -4.84 6.48
CA LEU A 275 2.95 -5.60 6.39
C LEU A 275 1.79 -4.75 5.86
N THR A 276 1.00 -5.36 4.98
CA THR A 276 -0.16 -4.77 4.30
C THR A 276 -1.38 -5.69 4.41
N PRO A 277 -2.61 -5.14 4.32
CA PRO A 277 -3.86 -5.88 4.54
C PRO A 277 -4.02 -7.15 3.71
N TRP A 278 -3.51 -7.12 2.47
CA TRP A 278 -3.59 -8.24 1.55
C TRP A 278 -2.51 -9.32 1.76
N HIS A 279 -1.63 -9.14 2.74
CA HIS A 279 -0.60 -10.11 3.14
C HIS A 279 -0.75 -10.61 4.59
N GLY A 280 -1.84 -10.24 5.25
CA GLY A 280 -2.07 -10.59 6.66
C GLY A 280 -3.56 -10.67 6.99
N VAL A 281 -3.85 -10.63 8.28
CA VAL A 281 -5.20 -10.70 8.82
C VAL A 281 -5.41 -9.62 9.88
N ALA A 282 -6.62 -9.07 9.91
CA ALA A 282 -7.04 -8.25 11.04
C ALA A 282 -7.25 -9.14 12.26
N VAL A 283 -6.82 -8.66 13.42
CA VAL A 283 -7.02 -9.34 14.71
C VAL A 283 -7.62 -8.34 15.69
N ASN A 284 -8.75 -8.69 16.27
CA ASN A 284 -9.39 -7.93 17.34
C ASN A 284 -8.80 -8.37 18.69
N ALA A 285 -8.08 -7.48 19.35
CA ALA A 285 -7.58 -7.63 20.71
C ALA A 285 -8.13 -6.46 21.56
N ASP A 286 -8.97 -6.78 22.55
CA ASP A 286 -9.60 -5.79 23.45
C ASP A 286 -10.27 -4.61 22.74
N ASN A 287 -11.14 -4.90 21.76
CA ASN A 287 -11.84 -3.90 20.94
C ASN A 287 -10.92 -3.00 20.11
N ARG A 288 -9.66 -3.40 19.91
CA ARG A 288 -8.73 -2.75 18.99
C ARG A 288 -8.31 -3.73 17.91
N PHE A 289 -8.40 -3.27 16.67
CA PHE A 289 -7.91 -4.04 15.54
C PHE A 289 -6.44 -3.74 15.27
N ILE A 290 -5.68 -4.81 15.08
CA ILE A 290 -4.28 -4.77 14.67
C ILE A 290 -4.10 -5.68 13.45
N LEU A 291 -3.15 -5.35 12.59
CA LEU A 291 -2.76 -6.16 11.44
C LEU A 291 -1.54 -7.00 11.83
N MET A 292 -1.60 -8.31 11.60
CA MET A 292 -0.46 -9.23 11.80
C MET A 292 -0.49 -10.38 10.79
N LYS A 293 0.56 -11.21 10.79
CA LYS A 293 0.58 -12.41 9.93
C LYS A 293 -0.39 -13.45 10.48
N ARG A 294 -1.08 -14.18 9.60
CA ARG A 294 -2.01 -15.25 10.02
C ARG A 294 -1.34 -16.30 10.89
N SER A 295 -0.10 -16.68 10.60
CA SER A 295 0.67 -17.64 11.42
C SER A 295 0.90 -17.14 12.84
N GLU A 296 1.08 -15.83 13.05
CA GLU A 296 1.26 -15.22 14.36
C GLU A 296 -0.07 -15.21 15.14
N ALA A 297 -1.18 -14.87 14.47
CA ALA A 297 -2.51 -14.94 15.06
C ALA A 297 -2.85 -16.37 15.54
N LEU A 298 -2.56 -17.39 14.71
CA LEU A 298 -2.76 -18.79 15.08
C LEU A 298 -1.86 -19.22 16.25
N ALA A 299 -0.60 -18.77 16.28
CA ALA A 299 0.32 -19.06 17.38
C ALA A 299 -0.12 -18.43 18.71
N LEU A 300 -0.86 -17.32 18.67
CA LEU A 300 -1.48 -16.69 19.83
C LEU A 300 -2.80 -17.35 20.25
N GLY A 301 -3.23 -18.42 19.57
CA GLY A 301 -4.50 -19.09 19.83
C GLY A 301 -5.72 -18.26 19.45
N ALA A 302 -5.58 -17.31 18.52
CA ALA A 302 -6.67 -16.46 18.09
C ALA A 302 -7.76 -17.29 17.37
N GLU A 303 -9.02 -16.97 17.64
CA GLU A 303 -10.17 -17.66 17.07
C GLU A 303 -10.66 -16.97 15.80
N LEU A 304 -11.00 -17.74 14.76
CA LEU A 304 -11.57 -17.20 13.54
C LEU A 304 -12.99 -16.67 13.81
N VAL A 305 -13.25 -15.44 13.38
CA VAL A 305 -14.58 -14.82 13.38
C VAL A 305 -15.13 -14.79 11.97
N GLU A 306 -16.36 -15.23 11.82
CA GLU A 306 -17.13 -15.13 10.58
C GLU A 306 -18.18 -14.03 10.68
N ILE A 307 -18.38 -13.31 9.56
CA ILE A 307 -19.45 -12.33 9.41
C ILE A 307 -20.21 -12.72 8.14
N ASN A 308 -21.54 -12.85 8.24
CA ASN A 308 -22.40 -13.29 7.12
C ASN A 308 -21.95 -14.62 6.47
N GLY A 309 -21.48 -15.57 7.29
CA GLY A 309 -21.00 -16.88 6.82
C GLY A 309 -19.69 -16.84 6.03
N ARG A 310 -18.90 -15.76 6.15
CA ARG A 310 -17.57 -15.64 5.53
C ARG A 310 -16.49 -15.36 6.57
N PRO A 311 -15.29 -15.97 6.46
CA PRO A 311 -14.13 -15.62 7.27
C PRO A 311 -13.84 -14.11 7.21
N SER A 312 -13.76 -13.46 8.36
CA SER A 312 -13.64 -11.99 8.44
C SER A 312 -12.32 -11.54 9.07
N HIS A 313 -12.02 -12.02 10.27
CA HIS A 313 -10.86 -11.64 11.06
C HIS A 313 -10.62 -12.67 12.16
N TYR A 314 -9.55 -12.53 12.93
CA TYR A 314 -9.35 -13.29 14.16
C TYR A 314 -9.68 -12.46 15.39
N ARG A 315 -9.99 -13.11 16.51
CA ARG A 315 -10.15 -12.50 17.83
C ARG A 315 -9.21 -13.18 18.83
N CYS A 316 -8.46 -12.39 19.60
CA CYS A 316 -7.65 -12.90 20.71
C CYS A 316 -8.43 -12.79 22.04
N CYS A 317 -8.31 -13.79 22.90
CA CYS A 317 -8.91 -13.80 24.24
C CYS A 317 -8.07 -13.04 25.29
N GLU A 318 -6.78 -12.79 25.03
CA GLU A 318 -5.89 -12.02 25.90
C GLU A 318 -5.47 -10.70 25.25
N ALA A 319 -5.30 -9.67 26.09
CA ALA A 319 -4.75 -8.38 25.70
C ALA A 319 -3.43 -8.58 24.94
N ALA A 320 -3.36 -8.12 23.69
CA ALA A 320 -2.10 -8.13 22.95
C ALA A 320 -1.02 -7.42 23.81
N PRO A 321 0.19 -7.99 23.96
CA PRO A 321 1.19 -7.45 24.88
C PRO A 321 1.40 -5.96 24.62
N ALA A 322 1.26 -5.17 25.69
CA ALA A 322 1.29 -3.71 25.70
C ALA A 322 2.60 -3.18 25.11
N ALA A 323 2.59 -2.97 23.80
CA ALA A 323 3.58 -2.22 23.03
C ALA A 323 2.92 -1.82 21.71
N LEU A 324 1.86 -1.01 21.81
CA LEU A 324 1.18 -0.37 20.69
C LEU A 324 0.87 1.08 21.11
N SER A 325 1.92 1.81 21.44
CA SER A 325 1.90 3.26 21.62
C SER A 325 3.21 3.83 21.10
N ALA A 326 3.20 4.22 19.83
CA ALA A 326 3.91 5.35 19.25
C ALA A 326 3.51 5.45 17.79
#